data_AF-A0A523KIH8-F1
#
_entry.id   AF-A0A523KIH8-F1
#
_cell.length_a   1.000
_cell.length_b   1.000
_cell.length_c   1.000
_cell.angle_alpha   90.00
_cell.angle_beta   90.00
_cell.angle_gamma   90.00
#
_symmetry.space_group_name_H-M   'P 1'
#
loop_
_entity.id
_entity.type
_entity.pdbx_description
1 polymer ?
#
loop_
_entity_poly.entity_id
_entity_poly.type
_entity_poly.pdbx_seq_one_letter_code
_entity_poly.pdbx_strand_id
1 'polypeptide(L)'
;MTPKLRIGLGAFLASLILDQVSKFLISSQLHYGAKREVIEGFFYLTHVRNPGAAFGLFATAPEVIRLSFFIGVALVAIGILLSFFVKLAPGDRLSALALGFILGGAIGNL
;
A
#
# COMPACT_ATOMS: atom_id res chain seq x y z
N MET A 1 -17.28 -11.89 15.70
CA MET A 1 -16.02 -11.16 15.38
C MET A 1 -15.76 -10.13 16.46
N THR A 2 -14.54 -10.04 16.99
CA THR A 2 -14.17 -8.99 17.97
C THR A 2 -14.20 -7.61 17.31
N PRO A 3 -14.44 -6.51 18.06
CA PRO A 3 -14.44 -5.15 17.51
C PRO A 3 -13.14 -4.81 16.78
N LYS A 4 -11.98 -5.24 17.32
CA LYS A 4 -10.68 -5.06 16.67
C LYS A 4 -10.60 -5.70 15.28
N LEU A 5 -11.15 -6.92 15.12
CA LEU A 5 -11.10 -7.63 13.85
C LEU A 5 -11.94 -6.93 12.78
N ARG A 6 -13.15 -6.48 13.14
CA ARG A 6 -14.04 -5.77 12.21
C ARG A 6 -13.41 -4.47 11.73
N ILE A 7 -12.82 -3.70 12.65
CA ILE A 7 -12.20 -2.41 12.33
C ILE A 7 -10.94 -2.60 11.49
N GLY A 8 -10.05 -3.50 11.90
CA GLY A 8 -8.82 -3.77 11.15
C GLY A 8 -9.10 -4.32 9.75
N LEU A 9 -10.02 -5.28 9.62
CA LEU A 9 -10.41 -5.82 8.32
C LEU A 9 -11.10 -4.77 7.44
N GLY A 10 -11.94 -3.92 8.03
CA GLY A 10 -12.57 -2.82 7.32
C GLY A 10 -11.54 -1.84 6.75
N ALA A 11 -10.56 -1.42 7.55
CA ALA A 11 -9.47 -0.54 7.09
C ALA A 11 -8.60 -1.19 6.00
N PHE A 12 -8.27 -2.48 6.18
CA PHE A 12 -7.53 -3.26 5.19
C PHE A 12 -8.25 -3.30 3.84
N LEU A 13 -9.52 -3.71 3.81
CA LEU A 13 -10.29 -3.82 2.57
C LEU A 13 -10.52 -2.45 1.93
N ALA A 14 -10.88 -1.44 2.74
CA ALA A 14 -11.11 -0.10 2.24
C ALA A 14 -9.86 0.48 1.56
N SER A 15 -8.69 0.39 2.21
CA SER A 15 -7.45 0.90 1.63
C SER A 15 -7.00 0.13 0.41
N LEU A 16 -7.10 -1.20 0.41
CA LEU A 16 -6.74 -2.02 -0.74
C LEU A 16 -7.63 -1.71 -1.95
N ILE A 17 -8.94 -1.62 -1.76
CA ILE A 17 -9.89 -1.29 -2.84
C ILE A 17 -9.61 0.12 -3.37
N LEU A 18 -9.47 1.11 -2.48
CA LEU A 18 -9.21 2.49 -2.88
C LEU A 18 -7.89 2.63 -3.64
N ASP A 19 -6.83 1.95 -3.18
CA ASP A 19 -5.52 1.94 -3.85
C ASP A 19 -5.61 1.35 -5.27
N GLN A 20 -6.18 0.16 -5.41
CA GLN A 20 -6.26 -0.54 -6.70
C GLN A 20 -7.19 0.17 -7.69
N VAL A 21 -8.35 0.67 -7.22
CA VAL A 21 -9.24 1.48 -8.06
C VAL A 21 -8.55 2.77 -8.50
N SER A 22 -7.84 3.45 -7.61
CA SER A 22 -7.12 4.68 -7.95
C SER A 22 -6.01 4.42 -8.98
N LYS A 23 -5.21 3.37 -8.79
CA LYS A 23 -4.18 2.93 -9.76
C LYS A 23 -4.79 2.61 -11.11
N PHE A 24 -5.90 1.87 -11.13
CA PHE A 24 -6.63 1.53 -12.35
C PHE A 24 -7.14 2.78 -13.08
N LEU A 25 -7.75 3.73 -12.38
CA LEU A 25 -8.24 4.98 -12.96
C LEU A 25 -7.11 5.82 -13.57
N ILE A 26 -5.98 5.97 -12.87
CA ILE A 26 -4.82 6.69 -13.41
C ILE A 26 -4.26 5.98 -14.65
N SER A 27 -4.09 4.66 -14.59
CA SER A 27 -3.53 3.89 -15.70
C SER A 27 -4.41 3.87 -16.95
N SER A 28 -5.74 4.00 -16.80
CA SER A 28 -6.71 3.99 -17.89
C SER A 28 -7.00 5.39 -18.47
N GLN A 29 -6.82 6.46 -17.69
CA GLN A 29 -7.18 7.82 -18.12
C GLN A 29 -5.98 8.73 -18.43
N LEU A 30 -4.77 8.39 -17.97
CA LEU A 30 -3.58 9.20 -18.16
C LEU A 30 -2.50 8.37 -18.86
N HIS A 31 -1.93 8.92 -19.93
CA HIS A 31 -0.74 8.34 -20.54
C HIS A 31 0.44 8.37 -19.57
N TYR A 32 1.38 7.43 -19.73
CA TYR A 32 2.58 7.41 -18.90
C TYR A 32 3.35 8.75 -19.02
N GLY A 33 3.74 9.33 -17.89
CA GLY A 33 4.38 10.65 -17.82
C GLY A 33 3.42 11.84 -17.91
N ALA A 34 2.13 11.63 -18.20
CA ALA A 34 1.15 12.70 -18.21
C ALA A 34 0.89 13.23 -16.80
N LYS A 35 0.63 14.54 -16.72
CA LYS A 35 0.35 15.28 -15.50
C LYS A 35 -0.97 16.02 -15.67
N ARG A 36 -1.94 15.78 -14.78
CA ARG A 36 -3.24 16.47 -14.73
C ARG A 36 -3.29 17.33 -13.48
N GLU A 37 -3.50 18.62 -13.66
CA GLU A 37 -3.71 19.57 -12.58
C GLU A 37 -5.09 19.39 -11.94
N VAL A 38 -5.14 19.40 -10.61
CA VAL A 38 -6.37 19.30 -9.82
C VAL A 38 -6.56 20.55 -8.96
N ILE A 39 -5.48 21.04 -8.36
CA ILE A 39 -5.44 22.34 -7.68
C ILE A 39 -4.30 23.12 -8.31
N GLU A 40 -4.62 24.28 -8.87
CA GLU A 40 -3.68 25.12 -9.61
C GLU A 40 -2.42 25.41 -8.79
N GLY A 41 -1.26 25.10 -9.35
CA GLY A 41 0.05 25.34 -8.73
C GLY A 41 0.38 24.49 -7.49
N PHE A 42 -0.49 23.56 -7.07
CA PHE A 42 -0.30 22.82 -5.82
C PHE A 42 -0.44 21.29 -5.97
N PHE A 43 -1.50 20.80 -6.61
CA PHE A 43 -1.81 19.36 -6.65
C PHE A 43 -2.02 18.83 -8.06
N TYR A 44 -1.28 17.77 -8.38
CA TYR A 44 -1.29 17.14 -9.69
C TYR A 44 -1.35 15.62 -9.58
N LEU A 45 -2.19 15.03 -10.43
CA LEU A 45 -2.19 13.59 -10.69
C LEU A 45 -1.19 13.30 -11.79
N THR A 46 -0.15 12.53 -11.47
CA THR A 46 0.88 12.14 -12.44
C THR A 46 0.91 10.63 -12.58
N HIS A 47 0.91 10.12 -13.82
CA HIS A 47 1.09 8.69 -14.05
C HIS A 47 2.58 8.37 -14.12
N VAL A 48 3.11 7.80 -13.04
CA VAL A 48 4.51 7.33 -12.94
C VAL A 48 4.54 5.87 -12.54
N ARG A 49 5.63 5.17 -12.87
CA ARG A 49 5.92 3.81 -12.40
C ARG A 49 7.18 3.86 -11.55
N ASN A 50 7.12 3.31 -10.34
CA ASN A 50 8.29 3.22 -9.47
C ASN A 50 8.82 1.78 -9.47
N PRO A 51 9.91 1.48 -10.22
CA PRO A 51 10.51 0.15 -10.21
C PRO A 51 11.30 -0.13 -8.92
N GLY A 52 11.67 0.91 -8.17
CA GLY A 52 12.37 0.80 -6.89
C GLY A 52 11.46 1.09 -5.70
N ALA A 53 12.05 1.16 -4.50
CA ALA A 53 11.35 1.63 -3.31
C ALA A 53 11.44 3.16 -3.19
N ALA A 54 11.31 3.70 -1.97
CA ALA A 54 11.51 5.11 -1.70
C ALA A 54 12.90 5.57 -2.20
N PHE A 55 12.95 6.80 -2.73
CA PHE A 55 14.18 7.42 -3.27
C PHE A 55 14.86 6.65 -4.41
N GLY A 56 14.11 5.77 -5.12
CA GLY A 56 14.66 4.97 -6.21
C GLY A 56 15.59 3.85 -5.75
N LEU A 57 15.53 3.46 -4.47
CA LEU A 57 16.33 2.37 -3.93
C LEU A 57 16.11 1.08 -4.74
N PHE A 58 17.20 0.45 -5.16
CA PHE A 58 17.23 -0.72 -6.05
C PHE A 58 16.61 -0.55 -7.45
N ALA A 59 16.31 0.67 -7.90
CA ALA A 59 15.70 0.88 -9.22
C ALA A 59 16.54 0.32 -10.38
N THR A 60 17.88 0.34 -10.26
CA THR A 60 18.84 -0.15 -11.27
C THR A 60 19.29 -1.59 -11.06
N ALA A 61 18.81 -2.28 -10.02
CA ALA A 61 19.15 -3.67 -9.76
C ALA A 61 18.53 -4.61 -10.82
N PRO A 62 19.14 -5.78 -11.08
CA PRO A 62 18.55 -6.79 -11.96
C PRO A 62 17.14 -7.14 -11.51
N GLU A 63 16.20 -7.23 -12.46
CA GLU A 63 14.77 -7.38 -12.19
C GLU A 63 14.46 -8.56 -11.26
N VAL A 64 15.08 -9.72 -11.50
CA VAL A 64 14.89 -10.92 -10.67
C VAL A 64 15.30 -10.66 -9.22
N ILE A 65 16.43 -9.99 -8.99
CA ILE A 65 16.92 -9.67 -7.63
C ILE A 65 15.98 -8.66 -6.97
N ARG A 66 15.61 -7.62 -7.71
CA ARG A 66 14.75 -6.52 -7.23
C ARG A 66 13.36 -7.03 -6.81
N LEU A 67 12.70 -7.79 -7.68
CA LEU A 67 11.38 -8.35 -7.40
C LEU A 67 11.43 -9.35 -6.25
N SER A 68 12.40 -10.26 -6.25
CA SER A 68 12.55 -11.26 -5.17
C SER A 68 12.79 -10.59 -3.82
N PHE A 69 13.62 -9.53 -3.79
CA PHE A 69 13.89 -8.77 -2.57
C PHE A 69 12.63 -8.07 -2.05
N PHE A 70 11.92 -7.31 -2.90
CA PHE A 70 10.73 -6.57 -2.44
C PHE A 70 9.57 -7.49 -2.06
N ILE A 71 9.33 -8.58 -2.80
CA ILE A 71 8.35 -9.60 -2.44
C ILE A 71 8.72 -10.22 -1.09
N GLY A 72 9.98 -10.63 -0.91
CA GLY A 72 10.46 -11.23 0.34
C GLY A 72 10.29 -10.28 1.54
N VAL A 73 10.71 -9.03 1.40
CA VAL A 73 10.57 -8.01 2.45
C VAL A 73 9.09 -7.75 2.77
N ALA A 74 8.24 -7.64 1.75
CA ALA A 74 6.80 -7.43 1.95
C ALA A 74 6.15 -8.61 2.70
N LEU A 75 6.46 -9.86 2.33
CA LEU A 75 5.95 -11.05 3.01
C LEU A 75 6.39 -11.11 4.48
N VAL A 76 7.67 -10.81 4.76
CA VAL A 76 8.19 -10.74 6.13
C VAL A 76 7.48 -9.64 6.93
N ALA A 77 7.32 -8.45 6.35
CA ALA A 77 6.62 -7.34 6.99
C ALA A 77 5.15 -7.67 7.28
N ILE A 78 4.44 -8.27 6.33
CA ILE A 78 3.05 -8.75 6.52
C ILE A 78 2.99 -9.76 7.66
N GLY A 79 3.91 -10.73 7.71
CA GLY A 79 3.98 -11.70 8.82
C GLY A 79 4.16 -11.04 10.19
N ILE A 80 5.06 -10.06 10.29
CA ILE A 80 5.29 -9.28 11.51
C ILE A 80 4.02 -8.49 11.90
N LEU A 81 3.40 -7.80 10.96
CA LEU A 81 2.19 -7.00 11.19
C LEU A 81 1.01 -7.86 11.64
N LEU A 82 0.82 -9.03 11.03
CA LEU A 82 -0.20 -10.00 11.46
C LEU A 82 0.09 -10.52 12.87
N SER A 83 1.37 -10.79 13.20
CA SER A 83 1.76 -11.20 14.55
C SER A 83 1.42 -10.13 15.60
N PHE A 84 1.58 -8.84 15.26
CA PHE A 84 1.19 -7.73 16.13
C PHE A 84 -0.33 -7.66 16.26
N PHE A 85 -1.06 -7.75 15.14
CA PHE A 85 -2.51 -7.71 15.10
C PHE A 85 -3.18 -8.77 16.01
N VAL A 86 -2.65 -10.00 15.98
CA VAL A 86 -3.15 -11.08 16.83
C VAL A 86 -2.96 -10.76 18.32
N LYS A 87 -1.81 -10.16 18.67
CA LYS A 87 -1.44 -9.78 20.06
C LYS A 87 -2.16 -8.55 20.61
N LEU A 88 -2.86 -7.76 19.77
CA LEU A 88 -3.61 -6.58 20.24
C LEU A 88 -4.68 -6.95 21.29
N ALA A 89 -4.87 -6.09 22.29
CA ALA A 89 -6.01 -6.20 23.20
C ALA A 89 -7.34 -6.05 22.43
N PRO A 90 -8.43 -6.76 22.79
CA PRO A 90 -9.71 -6.68 22.08
C PRO A 90 -10.31 -5.27 21.96
N GLY A 91 -9.98 -4.39 22.92
CA GLY A 91 -10.42 -2.99 22.97
C GLY A 91 -9.51 -2.01 22.23
N ASP A 92 -8.33 -2.44 21.74
CA ASP A 92 -7.37 -1.56 21.07
C ASP A 92 -7.77 -1.33 19.60
N ARG A 93 -8.80 -0.51 19.42
CA ARG A 93 -9.41 -0.23 18.13
C ARG A 93 -8.52 0.62 17.23
N LEU A 94 -7.75 1.56 17.82
CA LEU A 94 -6.91 2.48 17.05
C LEU A 94 -5.72 1.74 16.44
N SER A 95 -5.04 0.90 17.22
CA SER A 95 -3.97 0.06 16.69
C SER A 95 -4.49 -0.92 15.63
N ALA A 96 -5.69 -1.48 15.83
CA ALA A 96 -6.30 -2.36 14.83
C ALA A 96 -6.61 -1.63 13.52
N LEU A 97 -7.10 -0.40 13.60
CA LEU A 97 -7.34 0.47 12.44
C LEU A 97 -6.02 0.78 11.70
N ALA A 98 -5.00 1.22 12.44
CA ALA A 98 -3.69 1.55 11.88
C ALA A 98 -3.03 0.35 11.20
N LEU A 99 -3.00 -0.82 11.88
CA LEU A 99 -2.46 -2.05 11.30
C LEU A 99 -3.23 -2.49 10.05
N GLY A 100 -4.56 -2.32 10.03
CA GLY A 100 -5.37 -2.59 8.84
C GLY A 100 -4.95 -1.75 7.63
N PHE A 101 -4.76 -0.44 7.81
CA PHE A 101 -4.27 0.45 6.76
C PHE A 101 -2.85 0.11 6.28
N ILE A 102 -1.95 -0.19 7.21
CA ILE A 102 -0.56 -0.57 6.87
C ILE A 102 -0.55 -1.89 6.08
N LEU A 103 -1.33 -2.89 6.50
CA LEU A 103 -1.46 -4.15 5.78
C LEU A 103 -2.06 -3.96 4.39
N GLY A 104 -3.06 -3.09 4.24
CA GLY A 104 -3.67 -2.80 2.95
C GLY A 104 -2.68 -2.16 1.98
N GLY A 105 -1.87 -1.20 2.47
CA GLY A 105 -0.81 -0.57 1.69
C GLY A 105 0.35 -1.53 1.35
N ALA A 106 0.72 -2.44 2.27
CA ALA A 106 1.75 -3.44 2.02
C ALA A 106 1.32 -4.43 0.93
N ILE A 107 0.08 -4.92 0.99
CA ILE A 107 -0.46 -5.86 -0.01
C ILE A 107 -0.76 -5.16 -1.34
N GLY A 108 -1.26 -3.92 -1.34
CA GLY A 108 -1.57 -3.20 -2.58
C GLY A 108 -0.34 -2.82 -3.42
N ASN A 109 0.86 -2.91 -2.85
CA ASN A 109 2.13 -2.68 -3.56
C ASN A 109 2.88 -3.97 -3.93
N LEU A 110 2.35 -5.14 -3.56
CA LEU A 110 2.86 -6.43 -3.97
C LEU A 110 2.33 -6.80 -5.36
#